data_AF-A0A2E8YTV3-F1
#
_entry.id   AF-A0A2E8YTV3-F1
#
_cell.length_a   1.000
_cell.length_b   1.000
_cell.length_c   1.000
_cell.angle_alpha   90.00
_cell.angle_beta   90.00
_cell.angle_gamma   90.00
#
_symmetry.space_group_name_H-M   'P 1'
#
loop_
_entity.id
_entity.type
_entity.pdbx_description
1 polymer ?
#
loop_
_entity_poly.entity_id
_entity_poly.type
_entity_poly.pdbx_seq_one_letter_code
_entity_poly.pdbx_strand_id
1 'polypeptide(L)' 'QHNALHKLPNLPLLINSYHCSRYNTNTGRLTEKMFNDVFQTIRKFI' A
#
# COMPACT_ATOMS: atom_id res chain seq x y z
N GLN A 1 3.07 0.43 8.84
CA GLN A 1 3.90 0.66 7.64
C GLN A 1 2.96 0.73 6.43
N HIS A 2 3.31 1.50 5.41
CA HIS A 2 2.52 1.69 4.19
C HIS A 2 3.42 1.51 2.97
N ASN A 3 2.91 0.85 1.93
CA ASN A 3 3.66 0.48 0.72
C ASN A 3 4.92 -0.34 1.02
N ALA A 4 4.90 -1.15 2.09
CA ALA A 4 6.01 -2.02 2.45
C ALA A 4 5.86 -3.39 1.79
N LEU A 5 6.99 -3.92 1.32
CA LEU A 5 7.12 -5.21 0.65
C LEU A 5 7.40 -6.31 1.68
N HIS A 6 6.60 -7.38 1.65
CA HIS A 6 6.75 -8.54 2.52
C HIS A 6 6.88 -9.79 1.67
N LYS A 7 8.03 -10.47 1.78
CA LYS A 7 8.23 -11.79 1.18
C LYS A 7 7.68 -12.84 2.12
N LEU A 8 6.73 -13.63 1.64
CA LEU A 8 6.13 -14.72 2.38
C LEU A 8 6.51 -16.05 1.71
N PRO A 9 6.90 -17.10 2.46
CA PRO A 9 7.26 -18.38 1.88
C PRO A 9 6.09 -18.98 1.08
N ASN A 10 6.36 -19.41 -0.15
CA ASN A 10 5.39 -20.05 -1.06
C ASN A 10 4.13 -19.21 -1.36
N LEU A 11 4.20 -17.89 -1.16
CA LEU A 11 3.11 -16.96 -1.42
C LEU A 11 3.58 -15.81 -2.32
N PRO A 12 2.65 -15.12 -3.00
CA PRO A 12 2.96 -13.89 -3.73
C PRO A 12 3.59 -12.83 -2.82
N LEU A 13 4.30 -11.88 -3.45
CA LEU A 13 4.77 -10.68 -2.76
C LEU A 13 3.57 -9.94 -2.15
N LEU A 14 3.58 -9.77 -0.83
CA LEU A 14 2.56 -9.01 -0.12
C LEU A 14 3.00 -7.55 0.00
N ILE A 15 2.15 -6.63 -0.47
CA ILE A 15 2.34 -5.19 -0.29
C ILE A 15 1.20 -4.66 0.58
N ASN A 16 1.53 -3.91 1.63
CA ASN A 16 0.53 -3.37 2.55
C ASN A 16 0.15 -1.92 2.24
N SER A 17 -1.04 -1.50 2.68
CA SER A 17 -1.47 -0.10 2.67
C SER A 17 -2.12 0.26 4.00
N TYR A 18 -2.20 1.56 4.29
CA TYR A 18 -3.11 2.03 5.33
C TYR A 18 -4.54 1.80 4.87
N HIS A 19 -5.44 1.55 5.83
CA HIS A 19 -6.86 1.41 5.55
C HIS A 19 -7.44 2.75 5.07
N CYS A 20 -8.33 2.72 4.08
CA CYS A 20 -8.99 3.91 3.51
C CYS A 20 -10.12 4.45 4.41
N SER A 21 -9.89 4.53 5.72
CA SER A 21 -10.85 5.11 6.66
C SER A 21 -10.93 6.63 6.51
N ARG A 22 -12.09 7.21 6.84
CA ARG A 22 -12.28 8.67 6.91
C ARG A 22 -11.23 9.34 7.79
N TYR A 23 -10.86 8.72 8.91
CA TYR A 23 -9.81 9.24 9.77
C TYR A 23 -8.48 9.37 9.02
N ASN A 24 -8.04 8.34 8.29
CA ASN A 24 -6.76 8.37 7.59
C ASN A 24 -6.76 9.35 6.42
N THR A 25 -7.87 9.45 5.68
CA THR A 25 -7.98 10.38 4.55
C THR A 25 -8.13 11.84 5.03
N ASN A 26 -8.93 12.10 6.06
CA ASN A 26 -9.18 13.47 6.54
C ASN A 26 -7.98 14.07 7.29
N THR A 27 -7.18 13.24 7.97
CA THR A 27 -5.96 13.68 8.67
C THR A 27 -4.72 13.73 7.79
N GLY A 28 -4.84 13.30 6.52
CA GLY A 28 -3.69 13.19 5.60
C GLY A 28 -2.73 12.04 5.90
N ARG A 29 -3.06 11.15 6.85
CA ARG A 29 -2.29 9.94 7.13
C ARG A 29 -2.25 8.97 5.93
N LEU A 30 -3.28 9.01 5.09
CA LEU A 30 -3.32 8.39 3.77
C LEU A 30 -3.83 9.42 2.76
N THR A 31 -3.02 9.72 1.75
CA THR A 31 -3.44 10.54 0.60
C THR A 31 -3.75 9.67 -0.61
N GLU A 32 -4.51 10.17 -1.57
CA GLU A 32 -4.78 9.47 -2.83
C GLU A 32 -3.50 9.15 -3.60
N LYS A 33 -2.53 10.08 -3.63
CA LYS A 33 -1.22 9.84 -4.24
C LYS A 33 -0.51 8.65 -3.59
N MET A 34 -0.46 8.61 -2.26
CA MET A 34 0.15 7.49 -1.53
C MET A 34 -0.55 6.16 -1.85
N PHE A 35 -1.87 6.16 -1.93
CA PHE A 35 -2.62 4.96 -2.30
C PHE A 35 -2.32 4.50 -3.74
N ASN A 36 -2.25 5.44 -4.70
CA ASN A 36 -1.86 5.15 -6.07
C ASN A 36 -0.42 4.62 -6.18
N ASP A 37 0.49 5.13 -5.35
CA ASP A 37 1.89 4.68 -5.31
C ASP A 37 1.99 3.19 -4.91
N VAL A 38 1.03 2.63 -4.16
CA VAL A 38 0.96 1.18 -3.87
C VAL A 38 0.78 0.37 -5.17
N PHE A 39 -0.15 0.78 -6.03
CA PHE A 39 -0.39 0.09 -7.30
C PHE A 39 0.76 0.28 -8.28
N GLN A 40 1.43 1.43 -8.28
CA GLN A 40 2.65 1.63 -9.05
C GLN A 40 3.76 0.69 -8.57
N THR A 41 3.91 0.47 -7.26
CA THR A 41 4.83 -0.54 -6.74
C THR A 41 4.45 -1.94 -7.22
N ILE A 42 3.17 -2.34 -7.12
CA ILE A 42 2.69 -3.65 -7.57
C ILE A 42 3.06 -3.91 -9.04
N ARG A 43 2.85 -2.92 -9.92
CA ARG A 43 3.18 -2.99 -11.36
C ARG A 43 4.66 -3.21 -11.68
N LYS A 44 5.57 -3.03 -10.72
CA LYS A 44 7.00 -3.34 -10.93
C LYS A 44 7.30 -4.85 -10.80
N PHE A 45 6.34 -5.64 -10.33
CA PHE A 45 6.51 -7.06 -10.01
C PHE A 45 5.51 -7.98 -10.74
N ILE A 46 4.69 -7.43 -11.64
CA ILE A 46 3.77 -8.15 -12.53
C ILE A 46 4.14 -7.74 -13.95
#